data_AF-A0A8S1VAP0-F1
#
_entry.id   AF-A0A8S1VAP0-F1
#
_cell.length_a   1.000
_cell.length_b   1.000
_cell.length_c   1.000
_cell.angle_alpha   90.00
_cell.angle_beta   90.00
_cell.angle_gamma   90.00
#
_symmetry.space_group_name_H-M   'P 1'
#
loop_
_entity.id
_entity.type
_entity.pdbx_description
1 polymer ?
#
loop_
_entity_poly.entity_id
_entity_poly.type
_entity_poly.pdbx_seq_one_letter_code
_entity_poly.pdbx_strand_id
1 'polypeptide(L)'
;MDQKSSAFHLYKQTLIRRTTVPISQVYSYDAKDKIGQGAYGSVFKAIHKVSKQVRAVKVINKLNIKYKERLLNEITIMELLDHPNILRVFETFEDNENLYMILEICQGGDVFDKVLEKGNLSIDEAFKVYIQYMRAVNYYQSFKIVHRDLKPENFLFQKKDDMNTLIVIDFGIAKRGVDKLKTKSGTAYYVAPEVLEGSYDSKCDIWSSGVILYVILCGYPPFYGENEKEILTEIRNAQLQFEGDEWLQIPQEIKDFIKLQICHAGQRLTPKELLSNKLVEKFNQKFQIDQKLISMLTITQWVKFHPLKRLGLYYLATQINSSDLKQQKMAFFLINTSQSGLITQTELASYLKVNKQDIQKIWSYLDCNNNGYLDYFEFIAITLTPQDYNNHLQLIFDFLSQQEKLITQKTIKSIFDQNANLDQKWISISDTKSNHQNTHDHQVNVKNILEKDVDFAGFKTLMG
;
A
#
# COMPACT_ATOMS: atom_id res chain seq x y z
N MET A 1 24.31 -24.83 1.33
CA MET A 1 22.98 -24.38 0.89
C MET A 1 23.06 -24.20 -0.61
N ASP A 2 22.14 -24.82 -1.34
CA ASP A 2 22.17 -24.88 -2.80
C ASP A 2 21.97 -23.48 -3.39
N GLN A 3 22.78 -23.06 -4.37
CA GLN A 3 22.66 -21.71 -4.98
C GLN A 3 21.37 -21.54 -5.81
N LYS A 4 20.65 -22.64 -6.09
CA LYS A 4 19.38 -22.64 -6.81
C LYS A 4 18.26 -21.85 -6.11
N SER A 5 18.34 -21.62 -4.81
CA SER A 5 17.21 -21.15 -4.00
C SER A 5 17.15 -19.65 -3.70
N SER A 6 18.16 -18.86 -4.12
CA SER A 6 18.18 -17.39 -4.11
C SER A 6 17.82 -16.76 -5.47
N ALA A 7 17.18 -17.53 -6.36
CA ALA A 7 17.04 -17.21 -7.78
C ALA A 7 15.96 -16.16 -8.13
N PHE A 8 15.29 -15.57 -7.15
CA PHE A 8 14.27 -14.58 -7.41
C PHE A 8 14.86 -13.19 -7.31
N HIS A 9 14.82 -12.49 -8.44
CA HIS A 9 14.74 -11.04 -8.44
C HIS A 9 13.33 -10.71 -8.93
N LEU A 10 12.40 -10.63 -7.98
CA LEU A 10 10.96 -10.56 -8.21
C LEU A 10 10.40 -9.31 -7.55
N TYR A 11 9.99 -8.35 -8.36
CA TYR A 11 9.25 -7.20 -7.88
C TYR A 11 7.75 -7.54 -7.77
N LYS A 12 7.05 -6.95 -6.79
CA LYS A 12 5.60 -7.15 -6.61
C LYS A 12 4.81 -6.83 -7.88
N GLN A 13 5.23 -5.81 -8.63
CA GLN A 13 4.63 -5.38 -9.90
C GLN A 13 4.65 -6.50 -10.94
N THR A 14 5.67 -7.37 -10.93
CA THR A 14 5.74 -8.56 -11.78
C THR A 14 4.60 -9.54 -11.51
N LEU A 15 3.99 -9.48 -10.31
CA LEU A 15 2.87 -10.32 -9.90
C LEU A 15 1.50 -9.68 -10.19
N ILE A 16 1.46 -8.41 -10.59
CA ILE A 16 0.24 -7.70 -10.95
C ILE A 16 0.01 -7.87 -12.45
N ARG A 17 -1.03 -8.63 -12.82
CA ARG A 17 -1.33 -8.90 -14.22
C ARG A 17 -1.88 -7.66 -14.91
N ARG A 18 -1.32 -7.35 -16.08
CA ARG A 18 -1.87 -6.41 -17.04
C ARG A 18 -2.35 -7.20 -18.25
N THR A 19 -3.65 -7.20 -18.51
CA THR A 19 -4.23 -8.09 -19.51
C THR A 19 -5.19 -7.37 -20.46
N THR A 20 -5.24 -7.86 -21.69
CA THR A 20 -6.18 -7.43 -22.73
C THR A 20 -7.32 -8.42 -22.93
N VAL A 21 -7.35 -9.52 -22.15
CA VAL A 21 -8.51 -10.41 -22.15
C VAL A 21 -9.74 -9.64 -21.65
N PRO A 22 -10.94 -9.90 -22.18
CA PRO A 22 -12.14 -9.24 -21.69
C PRO A 22 -12.30 -9.46 -20.19
N ILE A 23 -12.48 -8.37 -19.43
CA ILE A 23 -12.66 -8.42 -17.97
C ILE A 23 -13.81 -9.37 -17.58
N SER A 24 -14.84 -9.46 -18.42
CA SER A 24 -15.99 -10.36 -18.23
C SER A 24 -15.62 -11.84 -18.22
N GLN A 25 -14.44 -12.25 -18.67
CA GLN A 25 -13.97 -13.63 -18.55
C GLN A 25 -13.44 -13.95 -17.14
N VAL A 26 -13.00 -12.94 -16.39
CA VAL A 26 -12.31 -13.10 -15.10
C VAL A 26 -13.17 -12.60 -13.94
N TYR A 27 -13.90 -11.50 -14.15
CA TYR A 27 -14.77 -10.87 -13.15
C TYR A 27 -16.21 -10.77 -13.62
N SER A 28 -17.13 -10.74 -12.66
CA SER A 28 -18.54 -10.40 -12.86
C SER A 28 -18.86 -9.13 -12.09
N TYR A 29 -19.43 -8.12 -12.76
CA TYR A 29 -19.94 -6.90 -12.14
C TYR A 29 -21.10 -6.35 -12.98
N ASP A 30 -22.08 -5.73 -12.34
CA ASP A 30 -23.24 -5.14 -13.00
C ASP A 30 -23.33 -3.63 -12.71
N ALA A 31 -24.01 -2.88 -13.57
CA ALA A 31 -24.21 -1.44 -13.38
C ALA A 31 -24.95 -1.08 -12.07
N LYS A 32 -25.83 -1.97 -11.60
CA LYS A 32 -26.56 -1.83 -10.32
C LYS A 32 -25.64 -1.90 -9.09
N ASP A 33 -24.45 -2.49 -9.25
CA ASP A 33 -23.49 -2.68 -8.17
C ASP A 33 -22.50 -1.51 -8.08
N LYS A 34 -22.88 -0.32 -8.56
CA LYS A 34 -22.08 0.90 -8.44
C LYS A 34 -21.92 1.26 -6.97
N ILE A 35 -20.68 1.35 -6.51
CA ILE A 35 -20.33 1.69 -5.13
C ILE A 35 -19.69 3.08 -5.00
N GLY A 36 -19.31 3.71 -6.12
CA GLY A 36 -18.75 5.05 -6.09
C GLY A 36 -18.55 5.66 -7.47
N GLN A 37 -18.16 6.93 -7.47
CA GLN A 37 -17.79 7.68 -8.68
C GLN A 37 -16.60 8.59 -8.35
N GLY A 38 -15.52 8.43 -9.11
CA GLY A 38 -14.33 9.26 -9.00
C GLY A 38 -14.24 10.27 -10.15
N ALA A 39 -13.16 11.05 -10.17
CA ALA A 39 -12.93 12.09 -11.17
C ALA A 39 -12.87 11.57 -12.62
N TYR A 40 -12.40 10.33 -12.82
CA TYR A 40 -12.14 9.76 -14.15
C TYR A 40 -13.05 8.57 -14.50
N GLY A 41 -13.94 8.15 -13.60
CA GLY A 41 -14.64 6.87 -13.78
C GLY A 41 -15.62 6.50 -12.67
N SER A 42 -16.30 5.38 -12.87
CA SER A 42 -17.22 4.79 -11.87
C SER A 42 -16.59 3.55 -11.23
N VAL A 43 -16.93 3.30 -9.98
CA VAL A 43 -16.45 2.14 -9.22
C VAL A 43 -17.61 1.20 -8.96
N PHE A 44 -17.43 -0.08 -9.23
CA PHE A 44 -18.44 -1.13 -9.05
C PHE A 44 -17.90 -2.24 -8.15
N LYS A 45 -18.78 -2.91 -7.42
CA LYS A 45 -18.45 -4.19 -6.78
C LYS A 45 -18.32 -5.26 -7.87
N ALA A 46 -17.24 -6.04 -7.81
CA ALA A 46 -16.96 -7.13 -8.72
C ALA A 46 -16.70 -8.44 -7.95
N ILE A 47 -16.99 -9.58 -8.58
CA ILE A 47 -16.73 -10.91 -8.04
C ILE A 47 -15.79 -11.65 -8.99
N HIS A 48 -14.64 -12.10 -8.47
CA HIS A 48 -13.71 -12.93 -9.23
C HIS A 48 -14.34 -14.30 -9.50
N LYS A 49 -14.40 -14.73 -10.77
CA LYS A 49 -15.21 -15.90 -11.18
C LYS A 49 -14.70 -17.23 -10.60
N VAL A 50 -13.38 -17.38 -10.46
CA VAL A 50 -12.75 -18.61 -9.94
C VAL A 50 -12.72 -18.61 -8.41
N SER A 51 -12.06 -17.62 -7.81
CA SER A 51 -11.85 -17.57 -6.34
C SER A 51 -13.08 -17.09 -5.56
N LYS A 52 -14.11 -16.56 -6.23
CA LYS A 52 -15.31 -15.95 -5.63
C LYS A 52 -15.04 -14.74 -4.73
N GLN A 53 -13.81 -14.24 -4.73
CA GLN A 53 -13.42 -13.08 -3.93
C GLN A 53 -14.12 -11.82 -4.43
N VAL A 54 -14.54 -10.98 -3.47
CA VAL A 54 -15.16 -9.69 -3.74
C VAL A 54 -14.08 -8.62 -3.92
N ARG A 55 -14.24 -7.80 -4.95
CA ARG A 55 -13.33 -6.72 -5.35
C ARG A 55 -14.11 -5.45 -5.67
N ALA A 56 -13.38 -4.36 -5.82
CA ALA A 56 -13.86 -3.18 -6.51
C ALA A 56 -13.25 -3.13 -7.92
N VAL A 57 -14.03 -2.75 -8.92
CA VAL A 57 -13.53 -2.42 -10.26
C VAL A 57 -13.76 -0.95 -10.53
N LYS A 58 -12.67 -0.19 -10.72
CA LYS A 58 -12.72 1.20 -11.19
C LYS A 58 -12.66 1.18 -12.71
N VAL A 59 -13.76 1.57 -13.36
CA VAL A 59 -13.91 1.64 -14.82
C VAL A 59 -13.61 3.07 -15.26
N ILE A 60 -12.61 3.23 -16.11
CA ILE A 60 -12.09 4.53 -16.55
C ILE A 60 -12.22 4.61 -18.05
N ASN A 61 -13.08 5.52 -18.53
CA ASN A 61 -13.28 5.71 -19.95
C ASN A 61 -12.11 6.47 -20.56
N LYS A 62 -11.48 5.91 -21.60
CA LYS A 62 -10.29 6.47 -22.23
C LYS A 62 -10.52 7.81 -22.90
N LEU A 63 -11.73 8.09 -23.39
CA LEU A 63 -12.10 9.37 -24.01
C LEU A 63 -12.17 10.51 -22.99
N ASN A 64 -12.50 10.20 -21.73
CA ASN A 64 -12.54 11.19 -20.65
C ASN A 64 -11.14 11.54 -20.10
N ILE A 65 -10.10 10.84 -20.56
CA ILE A 65 -8.74 11.06 -20.11
C ILE A 65 -8.14 12.23 -20.89
N LYS A 66 -8.28 13.45 -20.36
CA LYS A 66 -7.53 14.62 -20.86
C LYS A 66 -6.02 14.45 -20.71
N TYR A 67 -5.55 13.65 -19.74
CA TYR A 67 -4.13 13.49 -19.41
C TYR A 67 -3.76 12.02 -19.16
N LYS A 68 -3.47 11.27 -20.24
CA LYS A 68 -3.14 9.83 -20.18
C LYS A 68 -1.97 9.53 -19.24
N GLU A 69 -0.99 10.43 -19.18
CA GLU A 69 0.16 10.32 -18.29
C GLU A 69 -0.23 10.32 -16.80
N ARG A 70 -1.28 11.06 -16.39
CA ARG A 70 -1.70 11.07 -14.98
C ARG A 70 -2.26 9.73 -14.55
N LEU A 71 -3.08 9.12 -15.39
CA LEU A 71 -3.64 7.79 -15.11
C LEU A 71 -2.55 6.72 -15.06
N LEU A 72 -1.64 6.72 -16.04
CA LEU A 72 -0.52 5.78 -16.05
C LEU A 72 0.38 5.96 -14.83
N ASN A 73 0.59 7.19 -14.38
CA ASN A 73 1.32 7.50 -13.16
C ASN A 73 0.59 7.01 -11.89
N GLU A 74 -0.73 7.22 -11.79
CA GLU A 74 -1.56 6.68 -10.69
C GLU A 74 -1.43 5.15 -10.61
N ILE A 75 -1.66 4.45 -11.72
CA ILE A 75 -1.54 3.00 -11.81
C ILE A 75 -0.13 2.56 -11.38
N THR A 76 0.91 3.21 -11.89
CA THR A 76 2.27 2.76 -11.59
C THR A 76 2.68 3.03 -10.15
N ILE A 77 2.24 4.15 -9.55
CA ILE A 77 2.44 4.42 -8.12
C ILE A 77 1.72 3.36 -7.29
N MET A 78 0.47 3.05 -7.61
CA MET A 78 -0.31 2.08 -6.85
C MET A 78 0.22 0.64 -6.99
N GLU A 79 0.68 0.25 -8.18
CA GLU A 79 1.37 -1.03 -8.39
C GLU A 79 2.66 -1.12 -7.58
N LEU A 80 3.39 0.00 -7.40
CA LEU A 80 4.61 0.04 -6.59
C LEU A 80 4.34 -0.11 -5.10
N LEU A 81 3.40 0.65 -4.54
CA LEU A 81 3.23 0.78 -3.09
C LEU A 81 2.65 -0.49 -2.46
N ASP A 82 3.32 -1.05 -1.47
CA ASP A 82 2.88 -2.24 -0.74
C ASP A 82 2.87 -2.00 0.78
N HIS A 83 1.71 -1.59 1.30
CA HIS A 83 1.58 -1.22 2.71
C HIS A 83 0.21 -1.61 3.26
N PRO A 84 0.09 -2.06 4.53
CA PRO A 84 -1.19 -2.49 5.11
C PRO A 84 -2.28 -1.41 5.25
N ASN A 85 -1.92 -0.14 5.04
CA ASN A 85 -2.83 1.02 5.07
C ASN A 85 -2.90 1.77 3.73
N ILE A 86 -2.50 1.16 2.61
CA ILE A 86 -2.58 1.77 1.27
C ILE A 86 -3.39 0.86 0.34
N LEU A 87 -4.21 1.46 -0.52
CA LEU A 87 -5.11 0.75 -1.42
C LEU A 87 -4.37 -0.24 -2.31
N ARG A 88 -4.73 -1.52 -2.20
CA ARG A 88 -4.15 -2.59 -3.04
C ARG A 88 -4.76 -2.62 -4.44
N VAL A 89 -3.87 -2.71 -5.45
CA VAL A 89 -4.21 -3.11 -6.83
C VAL A 89 -3.92 -4.59 -7.00
N PHE A 90 -4.90 -5.33 -7.49
CA PHE A 90 -4.74 -6.74 -7.80
C PHE A 90 -4.27 -6.96 -9.24
N GLU A 91 -4.95 -6.31 -10.19
CA GLU A 91 -4.81 -6.52 -11.63
C GLU A 91 -5.35 -5.31 -12.41
N THR A 92 -4.95 -5.17 -13.67
CA THR A 92 -5.52 -4.20 -14.60
C THR A 92 -5.94 -4.85 -15.92
N PHE A 93 -7.05 -4.37 -16.47
CA PHE A 93 -7.58 -4.80 -17.77
C PHE A 93 -7.70 -3.59 -18.69
N GLU A 94 -7.54 -3.80 -19.98
CA GLU A 94 -7.69 -2.76 -20.99
C GLU A 94 -8.43 -3.31 -22.22
N ASP A 95 -9.52 -2.65 -22.63
CA ASP A 95 -10.18 -2.89 -23.92
C ASP A 95 -10.05 -1.64 -24.81
N ASN A 96 -10.79 -1.53 -25.91
CA ASN A 96 -10.66 -0.37 -26.81
C ASN A 96 -11.13 0.95 -26.18
N GLU A 97 -12.10 0.91 -25.26
CA GLU A 97 -12.80 2.08 -24.74
C GLU A 97 -12.42 2.42 -23.31
N ASN A 98 -12.08 1.43 -22.50
CA ASN A 98 -11.96 1.55 -21.06
C ASN A 98 -10.67 0.90 -20.54
N LEU A 99 -10.18 1.45 -19.43
CA LEU A 99 -9.23 0.83 -18.54
C LEU A 99 -9.95 0.42 -17.26
N TYR A 100 -9.63 -0.76 -16.75
CA TYR A 100 -10.22 -1.31 -15.54
C TYR A 100 -9.14 -1.58 -14.51
N MET A 101 -9.29 -1.03 -13.31
CA MET A 101 -8.41 -1.35 -12.18
C MET A 101 -9.18 -2.23 -11.19
N ILE A 102 -8.65 -3.42 -10.91
CA ILE A 102 -9.18 -4.30 -9.86
C ILE A 102 -8.51 -3.93 -8.55
N LEU A 103 -9.32 -3.48 -7.60
CA LEU A 103 -8.90 -2.89 -6.34
C LEU A 103 -9.47 -3.70 -5.17
N GLU A 104 -8.88 -3.51 -3.99
CA GLU A 104 -9.54 -3.96 -2.77
C GLU A 104 -10.84 -3.20 -2.53
N ILE A 105 -11.83 -3.93 -2.02
CA ILE A 105 -13.13 -3.36 -1.71
C ILE A 105 -13.10 -2.81 -0.28
N CYS A 106 -13.49 -1.54 -0.12
CA CYS A 106 -13.68 -0.91 1.17
C CYS A 106 -15.18 -0.67 1.40
N GLN A 107 -15.74 -1.25 2.45
CA GLN A 107 -17.18 -1.23 2.72
C GLN A 107 -17.55 -0.51 4.02
N GLY A 108 -16.57 0.08 4.72
CA GLY A 108 -16.75 0.74 6.00
C GLY A 108 -16.98 2.25 5.94
N GLY A 109 -17.16 2.81 4.75
CA GLY A 109 -17.27 4.25 4.52
C GLY A 109 -15.93 4.99 4.67
N ASP A 110 -15.95 6.30 4.48
CA ASP A 110 -14.79 7.16 4.68
C ASP A 110 -14.77 7.82 6.07
N VAL A 111 -13.65 8.49 6.40
CA VAL A 111 -13.50 9.21 7.67
C VAL A 111 -14.37 10.47 7.71
N PHE A 112 -14.62 11.11 6.56
CA PHE A 112 -15.40 12.34 6.48
C PHE A 112 -16.86 12.09 6.92
N ASP A 113 -17.52 11.10 6.33
CA ASP A 113 -18.89 10.70 6.66
C ASP A 113 -19.03 10.34 8.14
N LYS A 114 -18.02 9.67 8.72
CA LYS A 114 -18.00 9.36 10.16
C LYS A 114 -17.90 10.59 11.06
N VAL A 115 -17.11 11.59 10.66
CA VAL A 115 -17.05 12.87 11.39
C VAL A 115 -18.37 13.61 11.25
N LEU A 116 -18.98 13.63 10.05
CA LEU A 116 -20.30 14.23 9.85
C LEU A 116 -21.39 13.57 10.69
N GLU A 117 -21.39 12.24 10.79
CA GLU A 117 -22.37 11.48 11.59
C GLU A 117 -22.23 11.76 13.08
N LYS A 118 -21.00 11.84 13.60
CA LYS A 118 -20.72 11.99 15.04
C LYS A 118 -20.52 13.43 15.50
N GLY A 119 -20.34 14.38 14.59
CA GLY A 119 -19.82 15.73 14.86
C GLY A 119 -18.30 15.77 15.00
N ASN A 120 -17.72 14.92 15.85
CA ASN A 120 -16.28 14.73 16.00
C ASN A 120 -15.93 13.29 16.41
N LEU A 121 -14.64 12.94 16.33
CA LEU A 121 -14.12 11.68 16.88
C LEU A 121 -13.56 11.90 18.27
N SER A 122 -13.71 10.90 19.14
CA SER A 122 -12.99 10.91 20.42
C SER A 122 -11.48 10.90 20.19
N ILE A 123 -10.69 11.34 21.17
CA ILE A 123 -9.23 11.37 21.07
C ILE A 123 -8.67 9.99 20.67
N ASP A 124 -9.16 8.91 21.31
CA ASP A 124 -8.72 7.55 20.99
C ASP A 124 -9.08 7.15 19.55
N GLU A 125 -10.27 7.50 19.06
CA GLU A 125 -10.67 7.24 17.68
C GLU A 125 -9.85 8.05 16.68
N ALA A 126 -9.63 9.34 16.96
CA ALA A 126 -8.83 10.24 16.14
C ALA A 126 -7.38 9.74 16.01
N PHE A 127 -6.75 9.32 17.13
CA PHE A 127 -5.38 8.79 17.07
C PHE A 127 -5.28 7.41 16.42
N LYS A 128 -6.33 6.56 16.50
CA LYS A 128 -6.40 5.32 15.71
C LYS A 128 -6.38 5.59 14.21
N VAL A 129 -7.12 6.61 13.76
CA VAL A 129 -7.14 7.06 12.36
C VAL A 129 -5.79 7.67 11.98
N TYR A 130 -5.31 8.63 12.80
CA TYR A 130 -4.05 9.35 12.62
C TYR A 130 -2.87 8.42 12.36
N ILE A 131 -2.66 7.45 13.26
CA ILE A 131 -1.50 6.55 13.20
C ILE A 131 -1.51 5.73 11.91
N GLN A 132 -2.69 5.27 11.46
CA GLN A 132 -2.78 4.43 10.27
C GLN A 132 -2.47 5.20 8.98
N TYR A 133 -3.04 6.38 8.78
CA TYR A 133 -2.69 7.16 7.59
C TYR A 133 -1.26 7.70 7.68
N MET A 134 -0.77 8.08 8.87
CA MET A 134 0.61 8.54 9.01
C MET A 134 1.65 7.46 8.73
N ARG A 135 1.33 6.18 9.00
CA ARG A 135 2.16 5.05 8.54
C ARG A 135 2.23 4.97 7.02
N ALA A 136 1.09 5.15 6.34
CA ALA A 136 1.06 5.22 4.88
C ALA A 136 1.89 6.41 4.37
N VAL A 137 1.76 7.59 4.98
CA VAL A 137 2.56 8.78 4.66
C VAL A 137 4.05 8.52 4.82
N ASN A 138 4.46 7.94 5.95
CA ASN A 138 5.85 7.58 6.20
C ASN A 138 6.39 6.61 5.17
N TYR A 139 5.60 5.58 4.81
CA TYR A 139 5.96 4.60 3.81
C TYR A 139 6.13 5.24 2.43
N TYR A 140 5.10 5.87 1.84
CA TYR A 140 5.22 6.34 0.45
C TYR A 140 6.23 7.49 0.30
N GLN A 141 6.46 8.31 1.34
CA GLN A 141 7.49 9.36 1.28
C GLN A 141 8.91 8.78 1.22
N SER A 142 9.13 7.58 1.77
CA SER A 142 10.40 6.85 1.61
C SER A 142 10.69 6.51 0.14
N PHE A 143 9.64 6.35 -0.68
CA PHE A 143 9.73 6.17 -2.14
C PHE A 143 9.77 7.49 -2.92
N LYS A 144 9.94 8.62 -2.23
CA LYS A 144 9.91 9.99 -2.80
C LYS A 144 8.58 10.29 -3.50
N ILE A 145 7.47 9.73 -2.99
CA ILE A 145 6.13 10.03 -3.45
C ILE A 145 5.54 11.14 -2.59
N VAL A 146 4.80 12.05 -3.22
CA VAL A 146 3.97 13.08 -2.56
C VAL A 146 2.53 12.87 -3.01
N HIS A 147 1.60 12.76 -2.07
CA HIS A 147 0.20 12.45 -2.34
C HIS A 147 -0.57 13.66 -2.88
N ARG A 148 -0.43 14.83 -2.21
CA ARG A 148 -0.96 16.15 -2.61
C ARG A 148 -2.48 16.37 -2.49
N ASP A 149 -3.25 15.34 -2.20
CA ASP A 149 -4.70 15.47 -1.88
C ASP A 149 -5.07 14.61 -0.65
N LEU A 150 -4.31 14.71 0.44
CA LEU A 150 -4.72 14.06 1.68
C LEU A 150 -5.91 14.82 2.28
N LYS A 151 -6.98 14.07 2.54
CA LYS A 151 -8.23 14.56 3.13
C LYS A 151 -9.04 13.38 3.69
N PRO A 152 -9.98 13.61 4.63
CA PRO A 152 -10.75 12.54 5.25
C PRO A 152 -11.52 11.64 4.27
N GLU A 153 -11.98 12.18 3.14
CA GLU A 153 -12.68 11.46 2.06
C GLU A 153 -11.78 10.40 1.39
N ASN A 154 -10.46 10.60 1.42
CA ASN A 154 -9.48 9.69 0.84
C ASN A 154 -8.99 8.62 1.85
N PHE A 155 -9.66 8.49 3.00
CA PHE A 155 -9.39 7.45 4.00
C PHE A 155 -10.62 6.57 4.19
N LEU A 156 -10.61 5.39 3.57
CA LEU A 156 -11.70 4.42 3.67
C LEU A 156 -11.44 3.39 4.77
N PHE A 157 -12.49 2.87 5.38
CA PHE A 157 -12.41 1.66 6.20
C PHE A 157 -12.77 0.43 5.36
N GLN A 158 -12.00 -0.66 5.48
CA GLN A 158 -12.33 -1.90 4.78
C GLN A 158 -13.65 -2.49 5.29
N LYS A 159 -13.85 -2.43 6.61
CA LYS A 159 -15.02 -3.01 7.28
C LYS A 159 -15.76 -1.95 8.09
N LYS A 160 -17.09 -2.00 8.03
CA LYS A 160 -17.96 -1.18 8.88
C LYS A 160 -17.64 -1.43 10.35
N ASP A 161 -17.62 -0.36 11.14
CA ASP A 161 -17.39 -0.37 12.59
C ASP A 161 -16.01 -0.92 13.04
N ASP A 162 -15.05 -1.12 12.13
CA ASP A 162 -13.67 -1.48 12.48
C ASP A 162 -12.69 -0.37 12.07
N MET A 163 -12.40 0.52 13.02
CA MET A 163 -11.49 1.65 12.83
C MET A 163 -10.03 1.22 12.57
N ASN A 164 -9.65 -0.06 12.73
CA ASN A 164 -8.28 -0.56 12.49
C ASN A 164 -8.03 -1.00 11.03
N THR A 165 -9.02 -0.77 10.19
CA THR A 165 -9.02 -1.19 8.79
C THR A 165 -8.89 -0.01 7.83
N LEU A 166 -8.27 1.09 8.29
CA LEU A 166 -8.11 2.29 7.46
C LEU A 166 -7.17 2.01 6.28
N ILE A 167 -7.60 2.47 5.11
CA ILE A 167 -6.89 2.40 3.83
C ILE A 167 -6.86 3.80 3.22
N VAL A 168 -5.67 4.26 2.89
CA VAL A 168 -5.46 5.47 2.10
C VAL A 168 -5.68 5.17 0.63
N ILE A 169 -6.54 5.95 -0.01
CA ILE A 169 -6.91 5.82 -1.42
C ILE A 169 -6.50 7.06 -2.24
N ASP A 170 -6.67 6.97 -3.55
CA ASP A 170 -6.57 8.06 -4.54
C ASP A 170 -5.21 8.75 -4.70
N PHE A 171 -4.30 8.07 -5.39
CA PHE A 171 -3.02 8.63 -5.84
C PHE A 171 -3.12 9.34 -7.21
N GLY A 172 -4.32 9.76 -7.63
CA GLY A 172 -4.59 10.29 -8.98
C GLY A 172 -3.83 11.57 -9.32
N ILE A 173 -3.41 12.33 -8.31
CA ILE A 173 -2.53 13.48 -8.46
C ILE A 173 -1.16 13.29 -7.79
N ALA A 174 -0.81 12.10 -7.33
CA ALA A 174 0.48 11.88 -6.69
C ALA A 174 1.65 12.09 -7.67
N LYS A 175 2.82 12.45 -7.14
CA LYS A 175 4.06 12.61 -7.92
C LYS A 175 5.22 11.91 -7.24
N ARG A 176 6.10 11.29 -8.04
CA ARG A 176 7.33 10.65 -7.56
C ARG A 176 8.57 11.38 -8.08
N GLY A 177 9.60 11.47 -7.25
CA GLY A 177 10.95 11.86 -7.69
C GLY A 177 11.07 13.34 -8.08
N VAL A 178 10.30 14.21 -7.44
CA VAL A 178 10.33 15.66 -7.69
C VAL A 178 10.69 16.38 -6.41
N ASP A 179 11.83 17.07 -6.39
CA ASP A 179 12.30 17.81 -5.22
C ASP A 179 11.47 19.09 -4.96
N LYS A 180 10.96 19.71 -6.02
CA LYS A 180 10.08 20.89 -5.94
C LYS A 180 8.96 20.84 -6.96
N LEU A 181 7.74 20.97 -6.49
CA LEU A 181 6.52 20.93 -7.29
C LEU A 181 5.96 22.35 -7.50
N LYS A 182 5.46 22.62 -8.72
CA LYS A 182 4.96 23.94 -9.13
C LYS A 182 3.46 24.00 -9.40
N THR A 183 2.79 22.85 -9.49
CA THR A 183 1.36 22.78 -9.81
C THR A 183 0.53 22.97 -8.55
N LYS A 184 -0.39 23.93 -8.56
CA LYS A 184 -1.42 24.09 -7.53
C LYS A 184 -2.42 22.93 -7.63
N SER A 185 -2.58 22.16 -6.56
CA SER A 185 -3.48 21.00 -6.52
C SER A 185 -3.83 20.70 -5.05
N GLY A 186 -4.97 20.04 -4.82
CA GLY A 186 -5.49 19.72 -3.49
C GLY A 186 -6.85 20.37 -3.24
N THR A 187 -7.55 19.87 -2.23
CA THR A 187 -8.83 20.44 -1.76
C THR A 187 -8.56 21.65 -0.86
N ALA A 188 -9.29 22.75 -1.05
CA ALA A 188 -8.95 24.07 -0.50
C ALA A 188 -8.64 24.07 1.00
N TYR A 189 -9.38 23.34 1.83
CA TYR A 189 -9.18 23.33 3.29
C TYR A 189 -7.89 22.65 3.76
N TYR A 190 -7.34 21.71 2.99
CA TYR A 190 -6.21 20.87 3.43
C TYR A 190 -4.88 21.27 2.79
N VAL A 191 -4.90 22.19 1.82
CA VAL A 191 -3.71 22.59 1.08
C VAL A 191 -2.73 23.39 1.96
N ALA A 192 -1.43 23.12 1.80
CA ALA A 192 -0.39 23.84 2.53
C ALA A 192 -0.10 25.21 1.90
N PRO A 193 0.34 26.23 2.68
CA PRO A 193 0.60 27.58 2.17
C PRO A 193 1.61 27.61 1.01
N GLU A 194 2.70 26.86 1.12
CA GLU A 194 3.76 26.81 0.10
C GLU A 194 3.32 26.15 -1.23
N VAL A 195 2.23 25.37 -1.21
CA VAL A 195 1.61 24.84 -2.43
C VAL A 195 0.97 25.96 -3.24
N LEU A 196 0.40 26.96 -2.56
CA LEU A 196 -0.21 28.14 -3.18
C LEU A 196 0.82 29.07 -3.81
N GLU A 197 2.03 29.07 -3.25
CA GLU A 197 3.21 29.80 -3.75
C GLU A 197 3.87 29.11 -4.95
N GLY A 198 3.57 27.82 -5.17
CA GLY A 198 4.03 27.07 -6.34
C GLY A 198 5.47 26.57 -6.22
N SER A 199 5.97 26.32 -5.00
CA SER A 199 7.25 25.67 -4.76
C SER A 199 7.22 24.88 -3.45
N TYR A 200 6.91 23.59 -3.53
CA TYR A 200 6.70 22.73 -2.35
C TYR A 200 7.29 21.33 -2.52
N ASP A 201 7.45 20.62 -1.40
CA ASP A 201 7.99 19.25 -1.31
C ASP A 201 6.99 18.31 -0.59
N SER A 202 7.46 17.18 -0.06
CA SER A 202 6.62 16.21 0.65
C SER A 202 6.05 16.72 1.98
N LYS A 203 6.52 17.85 2.52
CA LYS A 203 6.01 18.44 3.76
C LYS A 203 4.60 19.02 3.61
N CYS A 204 4.09 19.20 2.39
CA CYS A 204 2.70 19.59 2.18
C CYS A 204 1.71 18.52 2.67
N ASP A 205 2.07 17.23 2.55
CA ASP A 205 1.26 16.13 3.07
C ASP A 205 1.26 16.15 4.61
N ILE A 206 2.35 16.61 5.26
CA ILE A 206 2.40 16.75 6.72
C ILE A 206 1.47 17.86 7.22
N TRP A 207 1.41 18.99 6.52
CA TRP A 207 0.42 20.02 6.81
C TRP A 207 -1.00 19.47 6.69
N SER A 208 -1.29 18.80 5.57
CA SER A 208 -2.59 18.18 5.32
C SER A 208 -2.97 17.21 6.44
N SER A 209 -2.02 16.37 6.89
CA SER A 209 -2.19 15.47 8.04
C SER A 209 -2.51 16.19 9.35
N GLY A 210 -1.89 17.35 9.61
CA GLY A 210 -2.19 18.17 10.78
C GLY A 210 -3.59 18.78 10.72
N VAL A 211 -3.98 19.30 9.55
CA VAL A 211 -5.33 19.82 9.30
C VAL A 211 -6.38 18.72 9.46
N ILE A 212 -6.13 17.52 8.93
CA ILE A 212 -7.01 16.36 9.11
C ILE A 212 -7.17 16.04 10.59
N LEU A 213 -6.07 15.96 11.36
CA LEU A 213 -6.15 15.68 12.80
C LEU A 213 -6.98 16.74 13.54
N TYR A 214 -6.83 18.02 13.16
CA TYR A 214 -7.65 19.11 13.68
C TYR A 214 -9.13 18.87 13.39
N VAL A 215 -9.47 18.63 12.11
CA VAL A 215 -10.86 18.44 11.64
C VAL A 215 -11.52 17.25 12.33
N ILE A 216 -10.85 16.10 12.41
CA ILE A 216 -11.47 14.91 12.99
C ILE A 216 -11.68 15.04 14.52
N LEU A 217 -10.96 15.94 15.20
CA LEU A 217 -11.09 16.17 16.65
C LEU A 217 -12.19 17.18 17.00
N CYS A 218 -12.51 18.14 16.12
CA CYS A 218 -13.48 19.21 16.43
C CYS A 218 -14.65 19.32 15.45
N GLY A 219 -14.55 18.73 14.26
CA GLY A 219 -15.62 18.71 13.25
C GLY A 219 -15.58 19.84 12.21
N TYR A 220 -14.65 20.80 12.33
CA TYR A 220 -14.53 21.93 11.41
C TYR A 220 -13.07 22.23 11.02
N PRO A 221 -12.81 22.85 9.86
CA PRO A 221 -11.45 23.18 9.42
C PRO A 221 -10.84 24.32 10.25
N PRO A 222 -9.51 24.31 10.47
CA PRO A 222 -8.81 25.36 11.21
C PRO A 222 -8.73 26.69 10.46
N PHE A 223 -8.87 26.66 9.13
CA PHE A 223 -8.86 27.83 8.26
C PHE A 223 -10.18 27.88 7.50
N TYR A 224 -11.00 28.88 7.80
CA TYR A 224 -12.35 29.02 7.27
C TYR A 224 -12.52 30.37 6.56
N GLY A 225 -13.43 30.42 5.60
CA GLY A 225 -13.84 31.62 4.89
C GLY A 225 -15.14 31.37 4.15
N GLU A 226 -15.89 32.41 3.80
CA GLU A 226 -17.20 32.28 3.13
C GLU A 226 -17.06 31.82 1.68
N ASN A 227 -15.88 31.99 1.09
CA ASN A 227 -15.55 31.58 -0.26
C ASN A 227 -14.09 31.09 -0.35
N GLU A 228 -13.76 30.43 -1.47
CA GLU A 228 -12.43 29.87 -1.71
C GLU A 228 -11.31 30.91 -1.56
N LYS A 229 -11.53 32.16 -2.00
CA LYS A 229 -10.50 33.21 -1.91
C LYS A 229 -10.18 33.58 -0.47
N GLU A 230 -11.18 33.65 0.39
CA GLU A 230 -11.01 33.88 1.83
C GLU A 230 -10.33 32.70 2.51
N ILE A 231 -10.76 31.46 2.22
CA ILE A 231 -10.12 30.24 2.75
C ILE A 231 -8.63 30.23 2.40
N LEU A 232 -8.29 30.50 1.14
CA LEU A 232 -6.89 30.58 0.70
C LEU A 232 -6.12 31.75 1.31
N THR A 233 -6.81 32.79 1.78
CA THR A 233 -6.17 33.92 2.50
C THR A 233 -5.83 33.52 3.93
N GLU A 234 -6.76 32.87 4.63
CA GLU A 234 -6.50 32.33 5.97
C GLU A 234 -5.41 31.26 5.99
N ILE A 235 -5.37 30.39 4.99
CA ILE A 235 -4.29 29.41 4.84
C ILE A 235 -2.94 30.11 4.68
N ARG A 236 -2.84 31.18 3.89
CA ARG A 236 -1.59 31.95 3.76
C ARG A 236 -1.17 32.62 5.06
N ASN A 237 -2.14 33.13 5.83
CA ASN A 237 -1.89 33.73 7.13
C ASN A 237 -1.40 32.68 8.15
N ALA A 238 -1.85 31.43 8.01
CA ALA A 238 -1.44 30.27 8.80
C ALA A 238 -1.58 30.50 10.33
N GLN A 239 -2.54 31.33 10.74
CA GLN A 239 -2.81 31.61 12.15
C GLN A 239 -3.70 30.52 12.73
N LEU A 240 -3.10 29.47 13.28
CA LEU A 240 -3.83 28.36 13.89
C LEU A 240 -4.43 28.76 15.23
N GLN A 241 -5.74 28.60 15.35
CA GLN A 241 -6.50 28.86 16.58
C GLN A 241 -7.27 27.61 17.02
N PHE A 242 -7.50 27.46 18.33
CA PHE A 242 -8.23 26.35 18.95
C PHE A 242 -9.44 26.91 19.70
N GLU A 243 -10.38 27.48 18.95
CA GLU A 243 -11.59 28.15 19.44
C GLU A 243 -12.79 27.21 19.34
N GLY A 244 -13.71 27.25 20.29
CA GLY A 244 -14.89 26.38 20.35
C GLY A 244 -14.92 25.50 21.60
N ASP A 245 -16.12 25.05 21.99
CA ASP A 245 -16.35 24.25 23.20
C ASP A 245 -15.68 22.87 23.09
N GLU A 246 -15.56 22.34 21.88
CA GLU A 246 -14.90 21.08 21.54
C GLU A 246 -13.44 21.08 21.99
N TRP A 247 -12.75 22.23 21.88
CA TRP A 247 -11.34 22.35 22.26
C TRP A 247 -11.11 22.53 23.76
N LEU A 248 -12.16 22.79 24.56
CA LEU A 248 -12.02 22.90 26.01
C LEU A 248 -11.61 21.56 26.65
N GLN A 249 -12.07 20.45 26.07
CA GLN A 249 -11.79 19.10 26.56
C GLN A 249 -10.53 18.47 25.94
N ILE A 250 -9.95 19.08 24.90
CA ILE A 250 -8.74 18.57 24.25
C ILE A 250 -7.49 19.00 25.03
N PRO A 251 -6.67 18.05 25.52
CA PRO A 251 -5.42 18.34 26.21
C PRO A 251 -4.46 19.24 25.42
N GLN A 252 -3.74 20.11 26.14
CA GLN A 252 -2.75 21.00 25.54
C GLN A 252 -1.66 20.24 24.77
N GLU A 253 -1.26 19.05 25.23
CA GLU A 253 -0.28 18.21 24.54
C GLU A 253 -0.71 17.82 23.12
N ILE A 254 -2.01 17.64 22.87
CA ILE A 254 -2.55 17.33 21.53
C ILE A 254 -2.58 18.59 20.65
N LYS A 255 -2.98 19.74 21.22
CA LYS A 255 -2.94 21.02 20.51
C LYS A 255 -1.52 21.37 20.08
N ASP A 256 -0.55 21.16 20.95
CA ASP A 256 0.87 21.38 20.64
C ASP A 256 1.38 20.38 19.60
N PHE A 257 0.91 19.13 19.63
CA PHE A 257 1.22 18.14 18.59
C PHE A 257 0.67 18.53 17.20
N ILE A 258 -0.53 19.12 17.11
CA ILE A 258 -1.08 19.65 15.85
C ILE A 258 -0.20 20.79 15.33
N LYS A 259 0.27 21.70 16.21
CA LYS A 259 1.17 22.80 15.83
C LYS A 259 2.51 22.34 15.24
N LEU A 260 2.98 21.11 15.56
CA LEU A 260 4.20 20.55 14.95
C LEU A 260 4.03 20.22 13.45
N GLN A 261 2.78 20.16 12.97
CA GLN A 261 2.41 19.84 11.59
C GLN A 261 1.88 21.06 10.84
N ILE A 262 1.03 21.85 11.50
CA ILE A 262 0.50 23.11 10.97
C ILE A 262 1.42 24.26 11.38
N CYS A 263 2.61 24.29 10.77
CA CYS A 263 3.60 25.34 10.95
C CYS A 263 4.37 25.60 9.65
N HIS A 264 5.40 26.44 9.69
CA HIS A 264 6.23 26.72 8.53
C HIS A 264 6.91 25.44 8.01
N ALA A 265 6.94 25.24 6.68
CA ALA A 265 7.40 23.99 6.05
C ALA A 265 8.80 23.52 6.53
N GLY A 266 9.73 24.46 6.73
CA GLY A 266 11.08 24.17 7.22
C GLY A 266 11.15 23.70 8.69
N GLN A 267 10.09 23.90 9.47
CA GLN A 267 10.00 23.48 10.88
C GLN A 267 9.11 22.24 11.07
N ARG A 268 8.30 21.86 10.07
CA ARG A 268 7.44 20.69 10.14
C ARG A 268 8.25 19.43 10.37
N LEU A 269 7.84 18.61 11.32
CA LEU A 269 8.44 17.31 11.55
C LEU A 269 8.21 16.36 10.37
N THR A 270 9.08 15.37 10.24
CA THR A 270 8.91 14.26 9.29
C THR A 270 7.85 13.27 9.79
N PRO A 271 7.27 12.44 8.89
CA PRO A 271 6.32 11.41 9.31
C PRO A 271 6.89 10.47 10.38
N LYS A 272 8.17 10.10 10.25
CA LYS A 272 8.89 9.25 11.21
C LYS A 272 9.02 9.88 12.58
N GLU A 273 9.37 11.17 12.65
CA GLU A 273 9.46 11.91 13.91
C GLU A 273 8.09 12.04 14.57
N LEU A 274 7.03 12.29 13.79
CA LEU A 274 5.67 12.35 14.30
C LEU A 274 5.19 11.00 14.86
N LEU A 275 5.44 9.90 14.15
CA LEU A 275 5.09 8.54 14.60
C LEU A 275 5.87 8.08 15.83
N SER A 276 7.08 8.63 16.05
CA SER A 276 7.93 8.36 17.22
C SER A 276 7.68 9.34 18.38
N ASN A 277 6.70 10.24 18.24
CA ASN A 277 6.36 11.17 19.30
C ASN A 277 5.74 10.41 20.49
N LYS A 278 6.18 10.71 21.72
CA LYS A 278 5.68 10.08 22.94
C LYS A 278 4.15 10.11 23.07
N LEU A 279 3.50 11.18 22.62
CA LEU A 279 2.04 11.27 22.59
C LEU A 279 1.44 10.19 21.69
N VAL A 280 1.96 10.06 20.47
CA VAL A 280 1.50 9.06 19.50
C VAL A 280 1.77 7.65 20.00
N GLU A 281 2.91 7.40 20.65
CA GLU A 281 3.23 6.11 21.25
C GLU A 281 2.24 5.69 22.35
N LYS A 282 1.66 6.64 23.11
CA LYS A 282 0.61 6.33 24.11
C LYS A 282 -0.64 5.76 23.44
N PHE A 283 -1.03 6.30 22.29
CA PHE A 283 -2.22 5.86 21.53
C PHE A 283 -1.94 4.74 20.55
N ASN A 284 -0.67 4.47 20.25
CA ASN A 284 -0.30 3.40 19.34
C ASN A 284 -0.69 2.05 19.95
N GLN A 285 -1.48 1.30 19.19
CA GLN A 285 -1.97 0.01 19.64
C GLN A 285 -0.81 -0.94 19.85
N LYS A 286 -0.72 -1.47 21.06
CA LYS A 286 0.12 -2.63 21.35
C LYS A 286 -0.59 -3.85 20.77
N PHE A 287 -0.24 -4.21 19.53
CA PHE A 287 -0.79 -5.40 18.89
C PHE A 287 -0.41 -6.64 19.70
N GLN A 288 -1.41 -7.40 20.14
CA GLN A 288 -1.23 -8.73 20.71
C GLN A 288 -1.72 -9.74 19.68
N ILE A 289 -0.94 -10.79 19.46
CA ILE A 289 -1.31 -11.90 18.58
C ILE A 289 -1.45 -13.16 19.43
N ASP A 290 -2.57 -13.87 19.27
CA ASP A 290 -2.89 -15.07 20.06
C ASP A 290 -1.95 -16.24 19.71
N GLN A 291 -1.45 -16.26 18.47
CA GLN A 291 -0.49 -17.24 17.97
C GLN A 291 0.67 -16.55 17.26
N LYS A 292 1.88 -17.05 17.49
CA LYS A 292 3.08 -16.53 16.84
C LYS A 292 3.10 -16.96 15.38
N LEU A 293 2.54 -16.11 14.50
CA LEU A 293 2.45 -16.36 13.04
C LEU A 293 3.81 -16.60 12.36
N ILE A 294 4.86 -15.92 12.80
CA ILE A 294 6.21 -16.10 12.25
C ILE A 294 7.19 -16.56 13.33
N SER A 295 7.90 -17.64 13.04
CA SER A 295 8.89 -18.26 13.91
C SER A 295 10.08 -18.76 13.11
N MET A 296 11.18 -19.09 13.78
CA MET A 296 12.34 -19.72 13.12
C MET A 296 11.96 -21.04 12.43
N LEU A 297 10.97 -21.78 12.95
CA LEU A 297 10.46 -22.99 12.29
C LEU A 297 9.76 -22.66 10.97
N THR A 298 8.88 -21.65 10.99
CA THR A 298 8.17 -21.16 9.80
C THR A 298 9.16 -20.71 8.72
N ILE A 299 10.17 -19.94 9.13
CA ILE A 299 11.21 -19.46 8.21
C ILE A 299 12.06 -20.62 7.67
N THR A 300 12.43 -21.57 8.52
CA THR A 300 13.20 -22.76 8.08
C THR A 300 12.39 -23.62 7.11
N GLN A 301 11.07 -23.73 7.29
CA GLN A 301 10.19 -24.40 6.34
C GLN A 301 10.11 -23.63 5.02
N TRP A 302 9.93 -22.31 5.06
CA TRP A 302 9.92 -21.44 3.89
C TRP A 302 11.18 -21.60 3.03
N VAL A 303 12.36 -21.57 3.66
CA VAL A 303 13.66 -21.76 3.00
C VAL A 303 13.75 -23.10 2.27
N LYS A 304 13.08 -24.14 2.77
CA LYS A 304 13.04 -25.49 2.16
C LYS A 304 12.00 -25.62 1.05
N PHE A 305 11.06 -24.69 0.90
CA PHE A 305 10.04 -24.78 -0.14
C PHE A 305 10.67 -24.70 -1.52
N HIS A 306 10.17 -25.56 -2.41
CA HIS A 306 10.51 -25.53 -3.82
C HIS A 306 10.32 -24.12 -4.39
N PRO A 307 11.22 -23.61 -5.24
CA PRO A 307 11.10 -22.27 -5.83
C PRO A 307 9.71 -22.00 -6.44
N LEU A 308 9.16 -22.96 -7.18
CA LEU A 308 7.81 -22.85 -7.74
C LEU A 308 6.71 -22.64 -6.68
N LYS A 309 6.81 -23.30 -5.51
CA LYS A 309 5.88 -23.10 -4.39
C LYS A 309 6.00 -21.67 -3.86
N ARG A 310 7.22 -21.18 -3.64
CA ARG A 310 7.47 -19.80 -3.18
C ARG A 310 6.93 -18.77 -4.15
N LEU A 311 7.18 -18.93 -5.46
CA LEU A 311 6.62 -18.05 -6.50
C LEU A 311 5.09 -18.02 -6.47
N GLY A 312 4.46 -19.19 -6.33
CA GLY A 312 3.01 -19.29 -6.20
C GLY A 312 2.46 -18.61 -4.94
N LEU A 313 3.16 -18.72 -3.81
CA LEU A 313 2.77 -18.07 -2.56
C LEU A 313 3.02 -16.55 -2.57
N TYR A 314 4.07 -16.08 -3.23
CA TYR A 314 4.27 -14.64 -3.47
C TYR A 314 3.12 -14.07 -4.31
N TYR A 315 2.73 -14.75 -5.38
CA TYR A 315 1.54 -14.35 -6.16
C TYR A 315 0.29 -14.35 -5.29
N LEU A 316 0.04 -15.42 -4.54
CA LEU A 316 -1.13 -15.48 -3.67
C LEU A 316 -1.16 -14.33 -2.64
N ALA A 317 -0.01 -13.94 -2.09
CA ALA A 317 0.08 -12.83 -1.14
C ALA A 317 -0.38 -11.48 -1.73
N THR A 318 -0.19 -11.27 -3.04
CA THR A 318 -0.72 -10.08 -3.74
C THR A 318 -2.20 -10.21 -4.07
N GLN A 319 -2.76 -11.43 -4.07
CA GLN A 319 -4.14 -11.72 -4.44
C GLN A 319 -5.10 -11.99 -3.27
N ILE A 320 -4.63 -12.28 -2.06
CA ILE A 320 -5.52 -12.53 -0.91
C ILE A 320 -6.27 -11.24 -0.52
N ASN A 321 -7.52 -11.38 -0.06
CA ASN A 321 -8.29 -10.27 0.48
C ASN A 321 -7.64 -9.72 1.75
N SER A 322 -7.53 -8.40 1.85
CA SER A 322 -7.04 -7.74 3.06
C SER A 322 -7.84 -8.06 4.32
N SER A 323 -9.14 -8.37 4.19
CA SER A 323 -10.01 -8.82 5.29
C SER A 323 -9.53 -10.12 5.95
N ASP A 324 -8.89 -10.98 5.18
CA ASP A 324 -8.42 -12.30 5.61
C ASP A 324 -7.01 -12.23 6.21
N LEU A 325 -6.37 -11.05 6.12
CA LEU A 325 -5.00 -10.80 6.55
C LEU A 325 -4.90 -10.05 7.89
N LYS A 326 -5.96 -10.08 8.71
CA LYS A 326 -6.00 -9.32 9.98
C LYS A 326 -4.84 -9.69 10.91
N GLN A 327 -4.58 -10.99 11.10
CA GLN A 327 -3.50 -11.45 11.97
C GLN A 327 -2.12 -11.10 11.39
N GLN A 328 -1.94 -11.23 10.07
CA GLN A 328 -0.71 -10.87 9.37
C GLN A 328 -0.44 -9.36 9.47
N LYS A 329 -1.45 -8.51 9.28
CA LYS A 329 -1.34 -7.05 9.47
C LYS A 329 -0.89 -6.71 10.90
N MET A 330 -1.50 -7.34 11.91
CA MET A 330 -1.13 -7.14 13.32
C MET A 330 0.30 -7.59 13.61
N ALA A 331 0.68 -8.78 13.15
CA ALA A 331 2.04 -9.31 13.31
C ALA A 331 3.08 -8.46 12.58
N PHE A 332 2.77 -7.96 11.38
CA PHE A 332 3.65 -7.09 10.61
C PHE A 332 3.97 -5.80 11.38
N PHE A 333 2.96 -5.10 11.90
CA PHE A 333 3.18 -3.88 12.69
C PHE A 333 3.79 -4.13 14.06
N LEU A 334 3.58 -5.32 14.65
CA LEU A 334 4.26 -5.72 15.87
C LEU A 334 5.78 -5.86 15.65
N ILE A 335 6.20 -6.33 14.47
CA ILE A 335 7.62 -6.48 14.12
C ILE A 335 8.22 -5.16 13.62
N ASN A 336 7.48 -4.42 12.79
CA ASN A 336 7.92 -3.15 12.19
C ASN A 336 7.84 -1.99 13.19
N THR A 337 8.63 -2.07 14.27
CA THR A 337 8.68 -1.07 15.35
C THR A 337 9.06 0.33 14.88
N SER A 338 9.81 0.44 13.78
CA SER A 338 10.15 1.72 13.14
C SER A 338 8.97 2.38 12.42
N GLN A 339 7.87 1.64 12.21
CA GLN A 339 6.66 2.07 11.50
C GLN A 339 6.95 2.58 10.08
N SER A 340 8.02 2.08 9.47
CA SER A 340 8.45 2.42 8.10
C SER A 340 7.58 1.79 7.02
N GLY A 341 6.84 0.73 7.34
CA GLY A 341 6.17 -0.13 6.37
C GLY A 341 7.10 -1.17 5.73
N LEU A 342 8.32 -1.32 6.22
CA LEU A 342 9.36 -2.23 5.72
C LEU A 342 10.09 -2.88 6.90
N ILE A 343 10.09 -4.21 7.00
CA ILE A 343 10.74 -4.90 8.12
C ILE A 343 12.24 -5.04 7.86
N THR A 344 13.06 -4.55 8.80
CA THR A 344 14.51 -4.72 8.74
C THR A 344 14.97 -6.06 9.32
N GLN A 345 16.17 -6.51 8.94
CA GLN A 345 16.84 -7.67 9.57
C GLN A 345 16.91 -7.56 11.10
N THR A 346 17.18 -6.35 11.60
CA THR A 346 17.29 -6.08 13.04
C THR A 346 15.96 -6.22 13.76
N GLU A 347 14.88 -5.67 13.19
CA GLU A 347 13.52 -5.81 13.72
C GLU A 347 13.07 -7.27 13.76
N LEU A 348 13.28 -8.01 12.67
CA LEU A 348 12.93 -9.43 12.60
C LEU A 348 13.73 -10.26 13.62
N ALA A 349 15.05 -10.04 13.70
CA ALA A 349 15.92 -10.72 14.67
C ALA A 349 15.47 -10.45 16.12
N SER A 350 15.12 -9.19 16.42
CA SER A 350 14.67 -8.77 17.75
C SER A 350 13.35 -9.44 18.14
N TYR A 351 12.38 -9.49 17.22
CA TYR A 351 11.09 -10.15 17.42
C TYR A 351 11.24 -11.67 17.62
N LEU A 352 12.12 -12.30 16.82
CA LEU A 352 12.38 -13.73 16.91
C LEU A 352 13.26 -14.10 18.11
N LYS A 353 13.90 -13.11 18.74
CA LYS A 353 14.88 -13.27 19.83
C LYS A 353 16.07 -14.12 19.39
N VAL A 354 16.61 -13.82 18.21
CA VAL A 354 17.77 -14.50 17.61
C VAL A 354 18.84 -13.48 17.20
N ASN A 355 20.05 -13.96 16.92
CA ASN A 355 21.12 -13.09 16.45
C ASN A 355 20.85 -12.61 15.03
N LYS A 356 21.13 -11.33 14.75
CA LYS A 356 21.01 -10.75 13.40
C LYS A 356 21.81 -11.54 12.35
N GLN A 357 22.97 -12.09 12.71
CA GLN A 357 23.79 -12.90 11.81
C GLN A 357 23.09 -14.17 11.32
N ASP A 358 22.19 -14.76 12.13
CA ASP A 358 21.44 -15.94 11.71
C ASP A 358 20.35 -15.58 10.70
N ILE A 359 19.72 -14.41 10.87
CA ILE A 359 18.79 -13.84 9.89
C ILE A 359 19.53 -13.49 8.59
N GLN A 360 20.73 -12.91 8.67
CA GLN A 360 21.52 -12.52 7.50
C GLN A 360 21.84 -13.71 6.58
N LYS A 361 22.10 -14.90 7.15
CA LYS A 361 22.40 -16.13 6.37
C LYS A 361 21.25 -16.59 5.49
N ILE A 362 20.01 -16.24 5.84
CA ILE A 362 18.78 -16.69 5.17
C ILE A 362 18.02 -15.54 4.51
N TRP A 363 18.51 -14.30 4.62
CA TRP A 363 17.78 -13.11 4.18
C TRP A 363 17.42 -13.13 2.69
N SER A 364 18.32 -13.62 1.85
CA SER A 364 18.11 -13.76 0.40
C SER A 364 17.00 -14.74 0.00
N TYR A 365 16.43 -15.48 0.95
CA TYR A 365 15.25 -16.32 0.73
C TYR A 365 13.95 -15.62 1.09
N LEU A 366 14.02 -14.54 1.88
CA LEU A 366 12.87 -13.79 2.38
C LEU A 366 12.62 -12.55 1.51
N ASP A 367 13.70 -11.82 1.24
CA ASP A 367 13.76 -10.62 0.40
C ASP A 367 13.99 -11.05 -1.06
N CYS A 368 12.90 -11.16 -1.82
CA CYS A 368 12.91 -11.64 -3.20
C CYS A 368 13.17 -10.52 -4.22
N ASN A 369 13.09 -9.26 -3.83
CA ASN A 369 13.43 -8.13 -4.71
C ASN A 369 14.83 -7.55 -4.43
N ASN A 370 15.54 -8.06 -3.42
CA ASN A 370 16.86 -7.64 -2.97
C ASN A 370 16.94 -6.15 -2.57
N ASN A 371 15.86 -5.58 -2.02
CA ASN A 371 15.85 -4.18 -1.60
C ASN A 371 16.44 -3.98 -0.19
N GLY A 372 16.81 -5.06 0.52
CA GLY A 372 17.38 -5.05 1.85
C GLY A 372 16.36 -5.03 2.99
N TYR A 373 15.08 -5.07 2.66
CA TYR A 373 13.94 -5.09 3.57
C TYR A 373 13.05 -6.30 3.28
N LEU A 374 12.17 -6.61 4.22
CA LEU A 374 11.07 -7.53 3.99
C LEU A 374 9.80 -6.70 3.76
N ASP A 375 9.31 -6.71 2.52
CA ASP A 375 8.07 -6.04 2.11
C ASP A 375 6.83 -6.75 2.69
N TYR A 376 5.69 -6.06 2.65
CA TYR A 376 4.46 -6.60 3.23
C TYR A 376 3.96 -7.86 2.51
N PHE A 377 4.02 -7.91 1.18
CA PHE A 377 3.63 -9.07 0.38
C PHE A 377 4.55 -10.27 0.63
N GLU A 378 5.85 -10.04 0.85
CA GLU A 378 6.80 -11.10 1.18
C GLU A 378 6.51 -11.65 2.57
N PHE A 379 6.28 -10.77 3.54
CA PHE A 379 5.87 -11.15 4.89
C PHE A 379 4.56 -11.97 4.87
N ILE A 380 3.56 -11.54 4.11
CA ILE A 380 2.32 -12.30 3.93
C ILE A 380 2.66 -13.69 3.38
N ALA A 381 3.40 -13.78 2.27
CA ALA A 381 3.72 -15.05 1.63
C ALA A 381 4.39 -16.06 2.59
N ILE A 382 5.33 -15.59 3.41
CA ILE A 382 6.03 -16.40 4.42
C ILE A 382 5.09 -16.88 5.52
N THR A 383 4.07 -16.09 5.85
CA THR A 383 3.13 -16.37 6.96
C THR A 383 1.83 -17.04 6.52
N LEU A 384 1.66 -17.36 5.23
CA LEU A 384 0.52 -18.13 4.75
C LEU A 384 0.57 -19.58 5.25
N THR A 385 -0.51 -20.01 5.87
CA THR A 385 -0.70 -21.38 6.33
C THR A 385 -1.18 -22.30 5.18
N PRO A 386 -1.03 -23.63 5.31
CA PRO A 386 -1.61 -24.58 4.36
C PRO A 386 -3.10 -24.35 4.10
N GLN A 387 -3.86 -23.99 5.13
CA GLN A 387 -5.27 -23.68 4.98
C GLN A 387 -5.50 -22.47 4.06
N ASP A 388 -4.66 -21.43 4.16
CA ASP A 388 -4.80 -20.22 3.36
C ASP A 388 -4.60 -20.52 1.87
N TYR A 389 -3.56 -21.25 1.49
CA TYR A 389 -3.27 -21.50 0.07
C TYR A 389 -4.00 -22.71 -0.53
N ASN A 390 -4.45 -23.68 0.28
CA ASN A 390 -5.22 -24.82 -0.22
C ASN A 390 -6.57 -24.40 -0.86
N ASN A 391 -7.17 -23.33 -0.35
CA ASN A 391 -8.39 -22.74 -0.92
C ASN A 391 -8.15 -21.99 -2.23
N HIS A 392 -6.89 -21.74 -2.59
CA HIS A 392 -6.50 -20.90 -3.72
C HIS A 392 -5.58 -21.62 -4.73
N LEU A 393 -5.44 -22.94 -4.64
CA LEU A 393 -4.53 -23.71 -5.51
C LEU A 393 -4.81 -23.50 -7.00
N GLN A 394 -6.08 -23.44 -7.40
CA GLN A 394 -6.44 -23.19 -8.80
C GLN A 394 -5.98 -21.81 -9.26
N LEU A 395 -6.20 -20.78 -8.43
CA LEU A 395 -5.78 -19.41 -8.73
C LEU A 395 -4.26 -19.32 -8.93
N ILE A 396 -3.49 -19.98 -8.05
CA ILE A 396 -2.03 -20.03 -8.16
C ILE A 396 -1.60 -20.80 -9.42
N PHE A 397 -2.22 -21.94 -9.68
CA PHE A 397 -1.90 -22.76 -10.85
C PHE A 397 -2.18 -22.01 -12.15
N ASP A 398 -3.33 -21.34 -12.28
CA ASP A 398 -3.71 -20.57 -13.47
C ASP A 398 -2.72 -19.42 -13.72
N PHE A 399 -2.16 -18.83 -12.66
CA PHE A 399 -1.08 -17.86 -12.78
C PHE A 399 0.23 -18.51 -13.23
N LEU A 400 0.71 -19.56 -12.58
CA LEU A 400 1.99 -20.18 -12.93
C LEU A 400 2.00 -20.81 -14.33
N SER A 401 0.85 -21.32 -14.75
CA SER A 401 0.64 -21.88 -16.08
C SER A 401 0.28 -20.83 -17.12
N GLN A 402 0.03 -19.57 -16.73
CA GLN A 402 -0.40 -18.51 -17.64
C GLN A 402 -1.64 -18.89 -18.46
N GLN A 403 -2.60 -19.54 -17.79
CA GLN A 403 -3.81 -20.13 -18.38
C GLN A 403 -3.54 -21.29 -19.38
N GLU A 404 -2.29 -21.76 -19.51
CA GLU A 404 -1.99 -23.04 -20.13
C GLU A 404 -2.39 -24.18 -19.15
N LYS A 405 -2.58 -25.41 -19.64
CA LYS A 405 -2.93 -26.55 -18.75
C LYS A 405 -1.73 -27.15 -18.02
N LEU A 406 -0.53 -26.61 -18.26
CA LEU A 406 0.75 -27.07 -17.75
C LEU A 406 1.59 -25.86 -17.34
N ILE A 407 2.31 -26.00 -16.23
CA ILE A 407 3.39 -25.07 -15.87
C ILE A 407 4.64 -25.53 -16.62
N THR A 408 5.19 -24.67 -17.46
CA THR A 408 6.37 -24.94 -18.30
C THR A 408 7.43 -23.87 -18.08
N GLN A 409 8.67 -24.09 -18.55
CA GLN A 409 9.70 -23.05 -18.48
C GLN A 409 9.28 -21.79 -19.25
N LYS A 410 8.52 -21.94 -20.33
CA LYS A 410 7.97 -20.83 -21.11
C LYS A 410 6.96 -20.02 -20.30
N THR A 411 6.03 -20.68 -19.60
CA THR A 411 5.01 -19.95 -18.81
C THR A 411 5.66 -19.19 -17.66
N ILE A 412 6.61 -19.81 -16.95
CA ILE A 412 7.37 -19.14 -15.89
C ILE A 412 8.18 -17.98 -16.44
N LYS A 413 8.89 -18.15 -17.57
CA LYS A 413 9.66 -17.07 -18.19
C LYS A 413 8.76 -15.88 -18.52
N SER A 414 7.57 -16.14 -19.09
CA SER A 414 6.65 -15.06 -19.47
C SER A 414 6.17 -14.21 -18.28
N ILE A 415 6.08 -14.77 -17.07
CA ILE A 415 5.76 -14.00 -15.84
C ILE A 415 6.80 -12.91 -15.61
N PHE A 416 8.09 -13.24 -15.75
CA PHE A 416 9.18 -12.30 -15.56
C PHE A 416 9.32 -11.33 -16.76
N ASP A 417 9.04 -11.81 -17.97
CA ASP A 417 9.13 -10.99 -19.19
C ASP A 417 8.00 -9.96 -19.32
N GLN A 418 6.82 -10.21 -18.73
CA GLN A 418 5.64 -9.32 -18.79
C GLN A 418 5.91 -7.88 -18.35
N ASN A 419 6.99 -7.67 -17.59
CA ASN A 419 7.38 -6.37 -17.05
C ASN A 419 8.87 -6.04 -17.24
N ALA A 420 9.55 -6.65 -18.23
CA ALA A 420 10.98 -6.43 -18.50
C ALA A 420 11.39 -4.96 -18.79
N ASN A 421 10.43 -4.05 -18.96
CA ASN A 421 10.66 -2.60 -19.08
C ASN A 421 10.69 -1.85 -17.74
N LEU A 422 10.54 -2.53 -16.60
CA LEU A 422 10.59 -1.89 -15.28
C LEU A 422 12.02 -1.48 -14.88
N ASP A 423 13.04 -2.24 -15.29
CA ASP A 423 14.45 -2.03 -14.91
C ASP A 423 15.01 -0.66 -15.36
N GLN A 424 14.49 -0.07 -16.43
CA GLN A 424 14.98 1.23 -16.92
C GLN A 424 14.28 2.45 -16.31
N LYS A 425 13.10 2.29 -15.68
CA LYS A 425 12.30 3.43 -15.17
C LYS A 425 12.30 3.58 -13.65
N TRP A 426 12.70 2.55 -12.93
CA TRP A 426 12.42 2.45 -11.50
C TRP A 426 13.65 2.00 -10.74
N ILE A 427 14.70 2.82 -10.80
CA ILE A 427 15.84 2.66 -9.91
C ILE A 427 15.31 2.64 -8.47
N SER A 428 15.75 1.61 -7.75
CA SER A 428 15.25 1.15 -6.47
C SER A 428 15.42 2.20 -5.37
N ILE A 429 14.88 1.88 -4.20
CA ILE A 429 14.81 2.62 -2.94
C ILE A 429 16.19 3.17 -2.44
N SER A 430 17.30 2.93 -3.15
CA SER A 430 18.68 3.15 -2.70
C SER A 430 19.55 4.08 -3.56
N ASP A 431 19.00 4.91 -4.44
CA ASP A 431 19.79 5.77 -5.35
C ASP A 431 20.44 7.01 -4.68
N THR A 432 21.00 6.82 -3.49
CA THR A 432 22.04 7.68 -2.93
C THR A 432 23.38 6.96 -2.76
N LYS A 433 23.48 5.63 -2.97
CA LYS A 433 24.76 4.90 -2.88
C LYS A 433 24.83 3.63 -3.74
N SER A 434 24.97 3.76 -5.07
CA SER A 434 25.83 2.88 -5.87
C SER A 434 25.84 3.29 -7.35
N ASN A 435 26.98 3.80 -7.81
CA ASN A 435 27.33 3.72 -9.24
C ASN A 435 27.51 2.24 -9.59
N HIS A 436 26.52 1.61 -10.22
CA HIS A 436 26.75 0.39 -10.97
C HIS A 436 26.16 0.48 -12.38
N GLN A 437 27.05 0.77 -13.31
CA GLN A 437 27.02 0.16 -14.64
C GLN A 437 26.89 -1.35 -14.46
N ASN A 438 25.72 -1.92 -14.74
CA ASN A 438 25.48 -3.30 -15.19
C ASN A 438 23.98 -3.55 -15.38
N THR A 439 23.35 -2.77 -16.24
CA THR A 439 22.06 -3.17 -16.82
C THR A 439 22.36 -4.20 -17.91
N HIS A 440 22.25 -5.51 -17.63
CA HIS A 440 21.88 -6.58 -18.58
C HIS A 440 22.06 -8.04 -18.08
N ASP A 441 22.51 -8.30 -16.85
CA ASP A 441 22.87 -9.67 -16.40
C ASP A 441 21.92 -10.34 -15.38
N HIS A 442 20.65 -9.93 -15.30
CA HIS A 442 19.66 -10.52 -14.36
C HIS A 442 18.55 -11.31 -15.06
N GLN A 443 18.89 -12.18 -16.01
CA GLN A 443 17.93 -13.18 -16.47
C GLN A 443 17.66 -14.17 -15.33
N VAL A 444 16.42 -14.20 -14.83
CA VAL A 444 15.95 -15.23 -13.90
C VAL A 444 16.24 -16.59 -14.54
N ASN A 445 17.07 -17.40 -13.89
CA ASN A 445 17.40 -18.73 -14.39
C ASN A 445 16.21 -19.66 -14.16
N VAL A 446 15.27 -19.68 -15.11
CA VAL A 446 14.03 -20.45 -15.03
C VAL A 446 14.29 -21.96 -14.90
N LYS A 447 15.45 -22.46 -15.33
CA LYS A 447 15.84 -23.87 -15.12
C LYS A 447 16.01 -24.22 -13.63
N ASN A 448 16.33 -23.23 -12.78
CA ASN A 448 16.37 -23.41 -11.33
C ASN A 448 14.97 -23.41 -10.69
N ILE A 449 13.94 -22.96 -11.42
CA ILE A 449 12.55 -22.92 -10.95
C ILE A 449 11.78 -24.17 -11.40
N LEU A 450 12.03 -24.66 -12.62
CA LEU A 450 11.29 -25.76 -13.22
C LEU A 450 12.18 -26.66 -14.08
N GLU A 451 12.39 -27.90 -13.64
CA GLU A 451 13.19 -28.91 -14.37
C GLU A 451 12.35 -29.79 -15.31
N LYS A 452 11.03 -29.93 -15.05
CA LYS A 452 10.07 -30.69 -15.87
C LYS A 452 8.71 -29.99 -15.86
N ASP A 453 7.90 -30.21 -16.89
CA ASP A 453 6.55 -29.67 -16.94
C ASP A 453 5.69 -30.24 -15.80
N VAL A 454 4.81 -29.40 -15.24
CA VAL A 454 3.99 -29.74 -14.07
C VAL A 454 2.52 -29.49 -14.40
N ASP A 455 1.71 -30.53 -14.34
CA ASP A 455 0.26 -30.44 -14.41
C ASP A 455 -0.35 -30.08 -13.04
N PHE A 456 -1.67 -29.96 -12.98
CA PHE A 456 -2.33 -29.55 -11.74
C PHE A 456 -2.16 -30.58 -10.60
N ALA A 457 -2.12 -31.88 -10.90
CA ALA A 457 -1.93 -32.92 -9.90
C ALA A 457 -0.51 -32.90 -9.31
N GLY A 458 0.50 -32.74 -10.17
CA GLY A 458 1.89 -32.52 -9.76
C GLY A 458 2.04 -31.24 -8.95
N PHE A 459 1.36 -30.16 -9.35
CA PHE A 459 1.37 -28.91 -8.60
C PHE A 459 0.75 -29.05 -7.21
N LYS A 460 -0.40 -29.74 -7.06
CA LYS A 460 -0.99 -30.03 -5.75
C LYS A 460 -0.01 -30.76 -4.84
N THR A 461 0.64 -31.80 -5.35
CA THR A 461 1.66 -32.56 -4.61
C THR A 461 2.82 -31.68 -4.14
N LEU A 462 3.23 -30.72 -4.98
CA LEU A 462 4.29 -29.76 -4.66
C LEU A 462 3.85 -28.73 -3.60
N MET A 463 2.57 -28.39 -3.55
CA MET A 463 2.01 -27.49 -2.55
C MET A 463 1.86 -28.15 -1.17
N GLY A 464 1.94 -29.48 -1.08
CA GLY A 464 1.89 -30.25 0.16
C GLY A 464 0.49 -30.69 0.46
#